data_AF-A0AAX6G0I6-F1
#
_entry.id   AF-A0AAX6G0I6-F1
#
_cell.length_a   1.000
_cell.length_b   1.000
_cell.length_c   1.000
_cell.angle_alpha   90.00
_cell.angle_beta   90.00
_cell.angle_gamma   90.00
#
_symmetry.space_group_name_H-M   'P 1'
#
loop_
_entity.id
_entity.type
_entity.pdbx_description
1 polymer ?
#
loop_
_entity_poly.entity_id
_entity_poly.type
_entity_poly.pdbx_seq_one_letter_code
_entity_poly.pdbx_strand_id
1 'polypeptide(L)'
;MEDFSLKVRALQALGSLLIAKPEYMLEKDIGKILEASLSSGADSRLKMQALQNMYEYLLDAENQLSADNISQKEVKYPENAGNSVPVAAGAGDTNICGGIVQLYWNSILERCLDMNDHVRQSALKIVEIVLRQGLVHPITCVPCLVALETDPLEANSKLAHHLLMNMNEKYPSFFESRLGDGLQLSFTFVHSITNNKVVANVKGKPDGNTTAYVRTGISRMYRLIRGNRISRNKFMHSIVRKFESGTWNYASVPFLVYCTEILASLPFTCPDEPLYLIYDINRVIQLRAGGLEANMKTWSSLSRQQDQAKIPNEIHEMDDTLAMRQISENNVTTEVPSENSCGFSREDLQKFQADCHDAIALQLLLKLKRHLKIVYVLNDDRCQAFSLKEHPKPGETISRQNVPFNISDISTDLPSSFQDMVQKYQEFKATLKDDTMDYATYTATINRKRPPAPRSSTRGGKPAPLRGRNSSDDDEDEDWTGGARKLDFSSHKTNSVRVTRQRLQA
;
A
#
# COMPACT_ATOMS: atom_id res chain seq x y z
N MET A 1 21.25 27.98 -19.66
CA MET A 1 19.97 27.54 -20.28
C MET A 1 20.21 26.92 -21.65
N GLU A 2 21.01 27.53 -22.52
CA GLU A 2 21.32 26.97 -23.86
C GLU A 2 21.96 25.57 -23.81
N ASP A 3 22.97 25.35 -22.97
CA ASP A 3 23.62 24.03 -22.81
C ASP A 3 22.64 22.93 -22.35
N PHE A 4 21.67 23.26 -21.51
CA PHE A 4 20.65 22.31 -21.08
C PHE A 4 19.67 21.96 -22.21
N SER A 5 19.23 22.97 -22.97
CA SER A 5 18.37 22.75 -24.14
C SER A 5 19.08 21.93 -25.23
N LEU A 6 20.39 22.11 -25.37
CA LEU A 6 21.22 21.33 -26.27
C LEU A 6 21.25 19.85 -25.86
N LYS A 7 21.40 19.55 -24.56
CA LYS A 7 21.35 18.17 -24.04
C LYS A 7 20.02 17.48 -24.34
N VAL A 8 18.89 18.16 -24.15
CA VAL A 8 17.56 17.61 -24.46
C VAL A 8 17.44 17.32 -25.97
N ARG A 9 17.84 18.25 -26.83
CA ARG A 9 17.80 18.06 -28.30
C ARG A 9 18.76 16.97 -28.77
N ALA A 10 19.95 16.88 -28.19
CA ALA A 10 20.91 15.82 -28.50
C ALA A 10 20.35 14.44 -28.10
N LEU A 11 19.69 14.36 -26.94
CA LEU A 11 19.02 13.14 -26.49
C LEU A 11 17.85 12.77 -27.42
N GLN A 12 17.06 13.74 -27.88
CA GLN A 12 16.00 13.51 -28.88
C GLN A 12 16.58 12.95 -30.20
N ALA A 13 17.64 13.57 -30.73
CA ALA A 13 18.30 13.10 -31.94
C ALA A 13 18.89 11.69 -31.78
N LEU A 14 19.47 11.40 -30.61
CA LEU A 14 19.91 10.06 -30.26
C LEU A 14 18.72 9.09 -30.26
N GLY A 15 17.56 9.48 -29.73
CA GLY A 15 16.33 8.69 -29.80
C GLY A 15 15.95 8.27 -31.21
N SER A 16 15.91 9.22 -32.15
CA SER A 16 15.62 8.94 -33.56
C SER A 16 16.62 7.97 -34.19
N LEU A 17 17.92 8.08 -33.85
CA LEU A 17 18.93 7.13 -34.28
C LEU A 17 18.68 5.72 -33.72
N LEU A 18 18.34 5.63 -32.44
CA LEU A 18 18.14 4.37 -31.73
C LEU A 18 16.86 3.63 -32.17
N ILE A 19 15.86 4.33 -32.71
CA ILE A 19 14.72 3.67 -33.37
C ILE A 19 15.19 2.92 -34.62
N ALA A 20 16.04 3.55 -35.44
CA ALA A 20 16.55 2.94 -36.67
C ALA A 20 17.64 1.87 -36.41
N LYS A 21 18.38 2.00 -35.29
CA LYS A 21 19.52 1.15 -34.92
C LYS A 21 19.48 0.80 -33.41
N PRO A 22 18.52 -0.04 -32.98
CA PRO A 22 18.31 -0.33 -31.56
C PRO A 22 19.47 -1.09 -30.92
N GLU A 23 20.30 -1.80 -31.68
CA GLU A 23 21.48 -2.51 -31.19
C GLU A 23 22.44 -1.60 -30.39
N TYR A 24 22.50 -0.31 -30.72
CA TYR A 24 23.31 0.66 -30.00
C TYR A 24 22.83 0.91 -28.57
N MET A 25 21.57 0.62 -28.23
CA MET A 25 21.10 0.70 -26.85
C MET A 25 21.76 -0.35 -25.94
N LEU A 26 22.41 -1.38 -26.50
CA LEU A 26 23.17 -2.39 -25.76
C LEU A 26 24.64 -2.01 -25.60
N GLU A 27 25.11 -0.98 -26.31
CA GLU A 27 26.49 -0.50 -26.23
C GLU A 27 26.74 0.29 -24.95
N LYS A 28 27.91 0.08 -24.34
CA LYS A 28 28.23 0.60 -23.01
C LYS A 28 28.12 2.12 -22.89
N ASP A 29 28.57 2.86 -23.91
CA ASP A 29 28.60 4.32 -23.84
C ASP A 29 27.21 4.95 -24.04
N ILE A 30 26.38 4.38 -24.92
CA ILE A 30 24.97 4.76 -25.04
C ILE A 30 24.22 4.38 -23.77
N GLY A 31 24.49 3.20 -23.21
CA GLY A 31 23.89 2.76 -21.95
C GLY A 31 24.14 3.74 -20.81
N LYS A 32 25.38 4.23 -20.64
CA LYS A 32 25.68 5.29 -19.67
C LYS A 32 24.87 6.57 -19.89
N ILE A 33 24.66 6.99 -21.14
CA ILE A 33 23.88 8.19 -21.46
C ILE A 33 22.41 7.99 -21.07
N LEU A 34 21.83 6.84 -21.41
CA LEU A 34 20.45 6.51 -21.09
C LEU A 34 20.24 6.35 -19.58
N GLU A 35 21.13 5.64 -18.89
CA GLU A 35 21.12 5.49 -17.42
C GLU A 35 21.27 6.84 -16.72
N ALA A 36 22.20 7.70 -17.16
CA ALA A 36 22.36 9.03 -16.59
C ALA A 36 21.13 9.91 -16.80
N SER A 37 20.51 9.84 -17.98
CA SER A 37 19.30 10.60 -18.33
C SER A 37 18.08 10.11 -17.57
N LEU A 38 18.01 8.82 -17.27
CA LEU A 38 16.94 8.23 -16.48
C LEU A 38 17.21 8.29 -14.98
N SER A 39 18.41 8.61 -14.50
CA SER A 39 18.76 8.59 -13.06
C SER A 39 17.81 9.41 -12.19
N SER A 40 17.62 9.02 -10.92
CA SER A 40 16.71 9.71 -10.00
C SER A 40 17.05 11.19 -9.81
N GLY A 41 18.33 11.56 -9.86
CA GLY A 41 18.81 12.95 -9.76
C GLY A 41 18.76 13.76 -11.05
N ALA A 42 18.43 13.15 -12.20
CA ALA A 42 18.34 13.87 -13.47
C ALA A 42 17.16 14.85 -13.51
N ASP A 43 17.29 15.91 -14.31
CA ASP A 43 16.21 16.85 -14.55
C ASP A 43 15.01 16.18 -15.21
N SER A 44 13.80 16.55 -14.78
CA SER A 44 12.54 16.03 -15.31
C SER A 44 12.45 16.06 -16.84
N ARG A 45 13.00 17.08 -17.51
CA ARG A 45 12.97 17.19 -18.99
C ARG A 45 13.86 16.17 -19.67
N LEU A 46 15.01 15.83 -19.08
CA LEU A 46 15.89 14.78 -19.61
C LEU A 46 15.25 13.41 -19.43
N LYS A 47 14.67 13.14 -18.26
CA LYS A 47 13.91 11.91 -17.98
C LYS A 47 12.75 11.75 -18.98
N MET A 48 11.95 12.80 -19.16
CA MET A 48 10.84 12.80 -20.11
C MET A 48 11.31 12.50 -21.53
N GLN A 49 12.39 13.14 -21.99
CA GLN A 49 12.91 12.89 -23.33
C GLN A 49 13.46 11.46 -23.49
N ALA A 50 14.19 10.93 -22.50
CA ALA A 50 14.68 9.55 -22.52
C ALA A 50 13.51 8.54 -22.56
N LEU A 51 12.48 8.75 -21.75
CA LEU A 51 11.29 7.90 -21.73
C LEU A 51 10.51 8.01 -23.05
N GLN A 52 10.40 9.21 -23.63
CA GLN A 52 9.74 9.40 -24.92
C GLN A 52 10.46 8.63 -26.04
N ASN A 53 11.79 8.70 -26.08
CA ASN A 53 12.59 7.93 -27.04
C ASN A 53 12.34 6.41 -26.92
N MET A 54 12.32 5.90 -25.68
CA MET A 54 12.02 4.49 -25.41
C MET A 54 10.59 4.12 -25.82
N TYR A 55 9.63 4.99 -25.53
CA TYR A 55 8.23 4.80 -25.91
C TYR A 55 8.05 4.72 -27.43
N GLU A 56 8.64 5.64 -28.17
CA GLU A 56 8.60 5.66 -29.64
C GLU A 56 9.25 4.41 -30.25
N TYR A 57 10.41 4.00 -29.72
CA TYR A 57 11.06 2.75 -30.13
C TYR A 57 10.14 1.54 -29.93
N LEU A 58 9.52 1.41 -28.76
CA LEU A 58 8.65 0.26 -28.46
C LEU A 58 7.37 0.24 -29.31
N LEU A 59 6.85 1.42 -29.65
CA LEU A 59 5.70 1.54 -30.54
C LEU A 59 6.06 1.16 -31.98
N ASP A 60 7.23 1.59 -32.45
CA ASP A 60 7.74 1.22 -33.77
C ASP A 60 7.98 -0.30 -33.86
N ALA A 61 8.64 -0.89 -32.86
CA ALA A 61 8.84 -2.34 -32.77
C ALA A 61 7.52 -3.13 -32.77
N GLU A 62 6.48 -2.63 -32.08
CA GLU A 62 5.14 -3.23 -32.09
C GLU A 62 4.48 -3.22 -33.48
N ASN A 63 4.62 -2.12 -34.20
CA ASN A 63 4.05 -1.94 -35.53
C ASN A 63 4.74 -2.86 -36.54
N GLN A 64 6.07 -2.99 -36.48
CA GLN A 64 6.83 -3.89 -37.34
C GLN A 64 6.42 -5.36 -37.12
N LEU A 65 6.30 -5.80 -35.87
CA LEU A 65 5.85 -7.16 -35.54
C LEU A 65 4.42 -7.43 -36.02
N SER A 66 3.54 -6.42 -35.96
CA SER A 66 2.17 -6.55 -36.46
C SER A 66 2.12 -6.68 -37.99
N ALA A 67 2.96 -5.94 -38.71
CA ALA A 67 3.07 -5.99 -40.17
C ALA A 67 3.64 -7.33 -40.66
N ASP A 68 4.67 -7.87 -40.01
CA ASP A 68 5.28 -9.16 -40.36
C ASP A 68 4.30 -10.34 -40.18
N ASN A 69 3.43 -10.27 -39.17
CA ASN A 69 2.39 -11.27 -38.96
C ASN A 69 1.29 -11.26 -40.06
N ILE A 70 1.09 -10.12 -40.71
CA ILE A 70 0.12 -9.97 -41.81
C ILE A 70 0.76 -10.45 -43.12
N SER A 71 1.99 -10.05 -43.42
CA SER A 71 2.71 -10.49 -44.62
C SER A 71 2.94 -12.01 -44.63
N GLN A 72 3.25 -12.62 -43.48
CA GLN A 72 3.36 -14.09 -43.38
C GLN A 72 2.03 -14.84 -43.59
N LYS A 73 0.87 -14.20 -43.38
CA LYS A 73 -0.44 -14.81 -43.67
C LYS A 73 -0.78 -14.74 -45.15
N GLU A 74 -0.24 -13.78 -45.89
CA GLU A 74 -0.45 -13.60 -47.34
C GLU A 74 0.50 -14.48 -48.17
N VAL A 75 1.70 -14.79 -47.67
CA VAL A 75 2.66 -15.69 -48.33
C VAL A 75 2.43 -17.16 -47.91
N LYS A 76 1.27 -17.72 -48.29
CA LYS A 76 1.02 -19.18 -48.25
C LYS A 76 0.93 -19.76 -49.66
N TYR A 77 2.04 -19.76 -50.38
CA TYR A 77 2.28 -20.66 -51.52
C TYR A 77 3.74 -21.13 -51.46
N PRO A 78 4.03 -22.45 -51.36
CA PRO A 78 5.41 -22.91 -51.29
C PRO A 78 5.91 -23.22 -52.70
N GLU A 79 6.87 -22.45 -53.20
CA GLU A 79 7.87 -22.98 -54.12
C GLU A 79 9.22 -22.99 -53.39
N ASN A 80 9.82 -24.19 -53.33
CA ASN A 80 11.11 -24.54 -52.70
C ASN A 80 11.16 -24.63 -51.17
N ALA A 81 10.48 -25.65 -50.64
CA ALA A 81 10.79 -26.25 -49.34
C ALA A 81 12.09 -27.08 -49.43
N GLY A 82 13.24 -26.42 -49.33
CA GLY A 82 14.54 -27.06 -49.18
C GLY A 82 15.47 -26.18 -48.35
N ASN A 83 15.64 -26.53 -47.07
CA ASN A 83 16.55 -25.91 -46.10
C ASN A 83 16.17 -24.55 -45.48
N SER A 84 14.93 -24.37 -45.06
CA SER A 84 14.64 -23.46 -43.95
C SER A 84 14.06 -24.25 -42.79
N VAL A 85 14.83 -24.35 -41.71
CA VAL A 85 14.30 -24.72 -40.39
C VAL A 85 13.27 -23.64 -40.06
N PRO A 86 12.02 -23.98 -39.66
CA PRO A 86 11.08 -22.95 -39.23
C PRO A 86 11.68 -22.26 -38.01
N VAL A 87 12.18 -21.05 -38.21
CA VAL A 87 12.58 -20.17 -37.14
C VAL A 87 11.32 -19.93 -36.31
N ALA A 88 11.38 -20.25 -35.02
CA ALA A 88 10.28 -19.98 -34.10
C ALA A 88 9.83 -18.52 -34.27
N ALA A 89 8.52 -18.28 -34.33
CA ALA A 89 7.96 -16.94 -34.43
C ALA A 89 8.63 -16.03 -33.37
N GLY A 90 9.39 -15.02 -33.83
CA GLY A 90 10.05 -14.04 -32.97
C GLY A 90 11.55 -14.19 -32.68
N ALA A 91 12.34 -14.93 -33.47
CA ALA A 91 13.76 -15.13 -33.13
C ALA A 91 14.75 -14.01 -33.57
N GLY A 92 14.35 -13.04 -34.40
CA GLY A 92 15.25 -11.97 -34.89
C GLY A 92 15.22 -10.72 -34.02
N ASP A 93 14.14 -9.95 -34.11
CA ASP A 93 14.07 -8.59 -33.54
C ASP A 93 13.41 -8.51 -32.16
N THR A 94 12.47 -9.43 -31.85
CA THR A 94 11.87 -9.54 -30.52
C THR A 94 12.88 -9.87 -29.43
N ASN A 95 13.98 -10.55 -29.78
CA ASN A 95 15.06 -10.84 -28.83
C ASN A 95 15.88 -9.58 -28.48
N ILE A 96 16.16 -8.71 -29.46
CA ILE A 96 16.86 -7.44 -29.21
C ILE A 96 15.96 -6.49 -28.42
N CYS A 97 14.70 -6.33 -28.84
CA CYS A 97 13.73 -5.50 -28.12
C CYS A 97 13.53 -5.97 -26.68
N GLY A 98 13.38 -7.29 -26.47
CA GLY A 98 13.29 -7.89 -25.15
C GLY A 98 14.55 -7.65 -24.31
N GLY A 99 15.74 -7.84 -24.89
CA GLY A 99 17.02 -7.59 -24.23
C GLY A 99 17.21 -6.13 -23.78
N ILE A 100 16.86 -5.17 -24.65
CA ILE A 100 16.88 -3.74 -24.35
C ILE A 100 15.92 -3.41 -23.21
N VAL A 101 14.66 -3.86 -23.29
CA VAL A 101 13.68 -3.60 -22.21
C VAL A 101 14.17 -4.18 -20.90
N GLN A 102 14.69 -5.41 -20.89
CA GLN A 102 15.19 -6.06 -19.68
C GLN A 102 16.38 -5.30 -19.08
N LEU A 103 17.27 -4.75 -19.91
CA LEU A 103 18.41 -3.93 -19.47
C LEU A 103 17.95 -2.67 -18.72
N TYR A 104 16.96 -1.95 -19.25
CA TYR A 104 16.49 -0.68 -18.68
C TYR A 104 15.26 -0.81 -17.76
N TRP A 105 14.76 -2.02 -17.54
CA TRP A 105 13.48 -2.27 -16.87
C TRP A 105 13.40 -1.67 -15.48
N ASN A 106 14.44 -1.88 -14.67
CA ASN A 106 14.48 -1.35 -13.31
C ASN A 106 14.48 0.18 -13.31
N SER A 107 15.25 0.81 -14.21
CA SER A 107 15.25 2.26 -14.37
C SER A 107 13.87 2.80 -14.75
N ILE A 108 13.14 2.12 -15.64
CA ILE A 108 11.76 2.48 -16.02
C ILE A 108 10.81 2.35 -14.81
N LEU A 109 10.87 1.24 -14.07
CA LEU A 109 10.04 1.01 -12.89
C LEU A 109 10.32 2.01 -11.78
N GLU A 110 11.56 2.44 -11.58
CA GLU A 110 11.88 3.51 -10.63
C GLU A 110 11.31 4.86 -11.07
N ARG A 111 11.30 5.16 -12.37
CA ARG A 111 10.70 6.40 -12.90
C ARG A 111 9.18 6.41 -12.81
N CYS A 112 8.54 5.24 -12.73
CA CYS A 112 7.12 5.15 -12.39
C CYS A 112 6.82 5.70 -10.98
N LEU A 113 7.81 5.87 -10.11
CA LEU A 113 7.65 6.42 -8.75
C LEU A 113 8.37 7.77 -8.58
N ASP A 114 8.67 8.47 -9.68
CA ASP A 114 9.31 9.79 -9.66
C ASP A 114 8.43 10.85 -8.98
N MET A 115 9.05 11.92 -8.47
CA MET A 115 8.31 13.03 -7.86
C MET A 115 7.51 13.82 -8.89
N ASN A 116 7.97 13.87 -10.14
CA ASN A 116 7.25 14.50 -11.24
C ASN A 116 6.18 13.56 -11.80
N ASP A 117 4.93 14.02 -11.82
CA ASP A 117 3.75 13.26 -12.25
C ASP A 117 3.74 12.93 -13.75
N HIS A 118 4.26 13.82 -14.60
CA HIS A 118 4.43 13.53 -16.04
C HIS A 118 5.49 12.46 -16.29
N VAL A 119 6.60 12.46 -15.52
CA VAL A 119 7.62 11.40 -15.60
C VAL A 119 7.00 10.05 -15.24
N ARG A 120 6.23 10.00 -14.14
CA ARG A 120 5.50 8.78 -13.76
C ARG A 120 4.55 8.31 -14.86
N GLN A 121 3.79 9.23 -15.42
CA GLN A 121 2.83 8.93 -16.50
C GLN A 121 3.54 8.36 -17.74
N SER A 122 4.64 8.97 -18.17
CA SER A 122 5.40 8.52 -19.34
C SER A 122 6.01 7.13 -19.11
N ALA A 123 6.58 6.88 -17.92
CA ALA A 123 7.12 5.57 -17.57
C ALA A 123 6.03 4.49 -17.49
N LEU A 124 4.87 4.82 -16.93
CA LEU A 124 3.75 3.88 -16.82
C LEU A 124 3.17 3.47 -18.19
N LYS A 125 3.15 4.37 -19.17
CA LYS A 125 2.77 4.04 -20.56
C LYS A 125 3.74 3.05 -21.20
N ILE A 126 5.03 3.15 -20.89
CA ILE A 126 6.03 2.16 -21.34
C ILE A 126 5.74 0.80 -20.67
N VAL A 127 5.45 0.78 -19.38
CA VAL A 127 5.07 -0.45 -18.65
C VAL A 127 3.84 -1.13 -19.29
N GLU A 128 2.84 -0.36 -19.71
CA GLU A 128 1.67 -0.88 -20.42
C GLU A 128 2.06 -1.61 -21.72
N ILE A 129 2.88 -0.98 -22.56
CA ILE A 129 3.35 -1.58 -23.83
C ILE A 129 4.17 -2.85 -23.55
N VAL A 130 5.11 -2.77 -22.62
CA VAL A 130 5.98 -3.89 -22.24
C VAL A 130 5.18 -5.10 -21.73
N LEU A 131 4.15 -4.87 -20.92
CA LEU A 131 3.26 -5.92 -20.42
C LEU A 131 2.35 -6.50 -21.52
N ARG A 132 1.83 -5.64 -22.41
CA ARG A 132 0.97 -6.06 -23.52
C ARG A 132 1.71 -6.94 -24.52
N GLN A 133 2.99 -6.65 -24.77
CA GLN A 133 3.85 -7.44 -25.65
C GLN A 133 4.51 -8.65 -24.97
N GLY A 134 4.46 -8.74 -23.63
CA GLY A 134 5.06 -9.85 -22.89
C GLY A 134 6.60 -9.84 -22.88
N LEU A 135 7.23 -8.67 -22.99
CA LEU A 135 8.70 -8.53 -23.06
C LEU A 135 9.40 -8.82 -21.72
N VAL A 136 8.64 -8.77 -20.62
CA VAL A 136 9.10 -9.06 -19.25
C VAL A 136 8.10 -9.93 -18.51
N HIS A 137 8.57 -10.61 -17.47
CA HIS A 137 7.67 -11.37 -16.60
C HIS A 137 6.80 -10.40 -15.76
N PRO A 138 5.45 -10.49 -15.83
CA PRO A 138 4.54 -9.54 -15.17
C PRO A 138 4.77 -9.40 -13.66
N ILE A 139 5.16 -10.47 -12.97
CA ILE A 139 5.42 -10.45 -11.51
C ILE A 139 6.37 -9.32 -11.05
N THR A 140 7.26 -8.86 -11.93
CA THR A 140 8.29 -7.87 -11.62
C THR A 140 7.74 -6.47 -11.39
N CYS A 141 6.62 -6.08 -12.05
CA CYS A 141 6.04 -4.75 -11.89
C CYS A 141 4.84 -4.67 -10.94
N VAL A 142 4.30 -5.81 -10.46
CA VAL A 142 3.15 -5.82 -9.53
C VAL A 142 3.36 -4.87 -8.35
N PRO A 143 4.52 -4.87 -7.64
CA PRO A 143 4.71 -3.94 -6.53
C PRO A 143 4.61 -2.47 -6.93
N CYS A 144 5.18 -2.11 -8.09
CA CYS A 144 5.16 -0.74 -8.62
C CYS A 144 3.74 -0.31 -8.98
N LEU A 145 2.97 -1.18 -9.64
CA LEU A 145 1.58 -0.91 -9.98
C LEU A 145 0.68 -0.78 -8.74
N VAL A 146 0.91 -1.59 -7.70
CA VAL A 146 0.21 -1.45 -6.41
C VAL A 146 0.54 -0.12 -5.73
N ALA A 147 1.79 0.36 -5.82
CA ALA A 147 2.14 1.69 -5.33
C ALA A 147 1.42 2.80 -6.12
N LEU A 148 1.34 2.67 -7.44
CA LEU A 148 0.67 3.62 -8.33
C LEU A 148 -0.86 3.65 -8.22
N GLU A 149 -1.49 2.63 -7.64
CA GLU A 149 -2.91 2.74 -7.23
C GLU A 149 -3.14 3.94 -6.30
N THR A 150 -2.10 4.33 -5.54
CA THR A 150 -2.10 5.47 -4.61
C THR A 150 -1.51 6.75 -5.22
N ASP A 151 -1.37 6.85 -6.55
CA ASP A 151 -0.89 8.07 -7.21
C ASP A 151 -1.89 9.23 -7.03
N PRO A 152 -1.44 10.45 -6.67
CA PRO A 152 -2.29 11.64 -6.63
C PRO A 152 -2.93 11.99 -7.99
N LEU A 153 -2.25 11.67 -9.11
CA LEU A 153 -2.76 11.92 -10.45
C LEU A 153 -3.69 10.77 -10.87
N GLU A 154 -4.98 11.07 -11.02
CA GLU A 154 -6.01 10.07 -11.27
C GLU A 154 -5.74 9.23 -12.53
N ALA A 155 -5.23 9.86 -13.61
CA ALA A 155 -4.89 9.19 -14.86
C ALA A 155 -3.88 8.05 -14.66
N ASN A 156 -2.84 8.27 -13.85
CA ASN A 156 -1.84 7.24 -13.53
C ASN A 156 -2.47 6.11 -12.72
N SER A 157 -3.25 6.47 -11.70
CA SER A 157 -3.88 5.50 -10.81
C SER A 157 -4.91 4.61 -11.55
N LYS A 158 -5.64 5.17 -12.52
CA LYS A 158 -6.59 4.43 -13.38
C LYS A 158 -5.86 3.46 -14.31
N LEU A 159 -4.78 3.89 -14.94
CA LEU A 159 -3.97 3.02 -15.81
C LEU A 159 -3.33 1.89 -14.99
N ALA A 160 -2.75 2.20 -13.84
CA ALA A 160 -2.18 1.19 -12.94
C ALA A 160 -3.25 0.15 -12.51
N HIS A 161 -4.46 0.62 -12.19
CA HIS A 161 -5.58 -0.26 -11.86
C HIS A 161 -5.96 -1.20 -13.01
N HIS A 162 -6.05 -0.67 -14.24
CA HIS A 162 -6.36 -1.47 -15.42
C HIS A 162 -5.29 -2.55 -15.64
N LEU A 163 -4.01 -2.21 -15.50
CA LEU A 163 -2.91 -3.17 -15.63
C LEU A 163 -2.96 -4.24 -14.52
N LEU A 164 -3.22 -3.86 -13.26
CA LEU A 164 -3.38 -4.82 -12.16
C LEU A 164 -4.59 -5.75 -12.36
N MET A 165 -5.71 -5.22 -12.86
CA MET A 165 -6.88 -6.02 -13.19
C MET A 165 -6.52 -7.10 -14.22
N ASN A 166 -5.89 -6.71 -15.33
CA ASN A 166 -5.43 -7.63 -16.37
C ASN A 166 -4.46 -8.69 -15.82
N MET A 167 -3.58 -8.32 -14.88
CA MET A 167 -2.64 -9.25 -14.26
C MET A 167 -3.33 -10.22 -13.30
N ASN A 168 -4.28 -9.75 -12.49
CA ASN A 168 -5.04 -10.61 -11.58
C ASN A 168 -5.92 -11.60 -12.34
N GLU A 169 -6.50 -11.20 -13.48
CA GLU A 169 -7.27 -12.09 -14.34
C GLU A 169 -6.41 -13.18 -14.99
N LYS A 170 -5.23 -12.83 -15.50
CA LYS A 170 -4.35 -13.78 -16.21
C LYS A 170 -3.47 -14.61 -15.27
N TYR A 171 -3.00 -14.03 -14.17
CA TYR A 171 -1.98 -14.60 -13.27
C TYR A 171 -2.27 -14.31 -11.78
N PRO A 172 -3.42 -14.76 -11.23
CA PRO A 172 -3.85 -14.41 -9.87
C PRO A 172 -2.82 -14.78 -8.80
N SER A 173 -2.22 -15.97 -8.86
CA SER A 173 -1.22 -16.42 -7.87
C SER A 173 0.03 -15.53 -7.83
N PHE A 174 0.50 -15.04 -8.99
CA PHE A 174 1.66 -14.16 -9.07
C PHE A 174 1.32 -12.77 -8.54
N PHE A 175 0.16 -12.24 -8.91
CA PHE A 175 -0.35 -10.98 -8.39
C PHE A 175 -0.43 -11.02 -6.86
N GLU A 176 -1.10 -12.04 -6.30
CA GLU A 176 -1.26 -12.23 -4.86
C GLU A 176 0.07 -12.34 -4.10
N SER A 177 1.07 -13.04 -4.67
CA SER A 177 2.37 -13.22 -4.02
C SER A 177 3.17 -11.93 -3.84
N ARG A 178 2.82 -10.86 -4.57
CA ARG A 178 3.57 -9.59 -4.59
C ARG A 178 2.82 -8.44 -3.91
N LEU A 179 1.59 -8.65 -3.45
CA LEU A 179 0.78 -7.60 -2.79
C LEU A 179 1.46 -7.01 -1.56
N GLY A 180 2.12 -7.84 -0.75
CA GLY A 180 2.84 -7.36 0.44
C GLY A 180 4.00 -6.41 0.10
N ASP A 181 4.76 -6.72 -0.95
CA ASP A 181 5.85 -5.87 -1.43
C ASP A 181 5.32 -4.59 -2.06
N GLY A 182 4.20 -4.68 -2.78
CA GLY A 182 3.48 -3.52 -3.30
C GLY A 182 2.99 -2.59 -2.19
N LEU A 183 2.54 -3.14 -1.07
CA LEU A 183 2.14 -2.33 0.09
C LEU A 183 3.32 -1.57 0.69
N GLN A 184 4.47 -2.24 0.85
CA GLN A 184 5.69 -1.59 1.32
C GLN A 184 6.15 -0.47 0.36
N LEU A 185 6.10 -0.74 -0.94
CA LEU A 185 6.48 0.25 -1.95
C LEU A 185 5.51 1.44 -1.99
N SER A 186 4.20 1.18 -1.82
CA SER A 186 3.18 2.23 -1.71
C SER A 186 3.43 3.16 -0.51
N PHE A 187 3.84 2.59 0.64
CA PHE A 187 4.20 3.37 1.81
C PHE A 187 5.38 4.31 1.52
N THR A 188 6.46 3.77 0.96
CA THR A 188 7.66 4.56 0.61
C THR A 188 7.31 5.67 -0.38
N PHE A 189 6.49 5.37 -1.38
CA PHE A 189 6.04 6.33 -2.39
C PHE A 189 5.19 7.46 -1.80
N VAL A 190 4.15 7.12 -1.04
CA VAL A 190 3.26 8.10 -0.39
C VAL A 190 4.05 8.98 0.59
N HIS A 191 4.95 8.38 1.36
CA HIS A 191 5.81 9.11 2.30
C HIS A 191 6.75 10.07 1.57
N SER A 192 7.34 9.65 0.44
CA SER A 192 8.20 10.49 -0.40
C SER A 192 7.46 11.70 -0.97
N ILE A 193 6.26 11.50 -1.53
CA ILE A 193 5.42 12.59 -2.05
C ILE A 193 5.01 13.55 -0.93
N THR A 194 4.62 13.03 0.23
CA THR A 194 4.15 13.84 1.35
C THR A 194 5.27 14.69 1.93
N ASN A 195 6.45 14.11 2.17
CA ASN A 195 7.60 14.86 2.69
C ASN A 195 8.05 15.95 1.72
N ASN A 196 8.04 15.68 0.41
CA ASN A 196 8.40 16.68 -0.59
C ASN A 196 7.42 17.88 -0.59
N LYS A 197 6.11 17.62 -0.44
CA LYS A 197 5.10 18.68 -0.30
C LYS A 197 5.29 19.50 0.97
N VAL A 198 5.68 18.89 2.09
CA VAL A 198 5.93 19.60 3.35
C VAL A 198 7.18 20.47 3.26
N VAL A 199 8.23 20.03 2.56
CA VAL A 199 9.43 20.86 2.31
C VAL A 199 9.11 22.03 1.37
N ALA A 200 8.24 21.82 0.37
CA ALA A 200 7.81 22.87 -0.55
C ALA A 200 6.81 23.87 0.09
N ASN A 201 5.98 23.43 1.04
CA ASN A 201 4.99 24.25 1.73
C ASN A 201 5.38 24.47 3.20
N VAL A 202 5.94 25.64 3.52
CA VAL A 202 6.19 26.10 4.90
C VAL A 202 4.87 26.49 5.59
N LYS A 203 3.94 25.54 5.78
CA LYS A 203 2.87 25.54 6.80
C LYS A 203 1.91 24.36 6.63
N GLY A 204 1.92 23.46 7.61
CA GLY A 204 0.69 23.05 8.30
C GLY A 204 -0.17 21.93 7.71
N LYS A 205 -0.27 20.85 8.51
CA LYS A 205 -1.22 19.72 8.49
C LYS A 205 -1.10 18.73 7.31
N PRO A 206 -1.23 17.41 7.57
CA PRO A 206 -1.36 16.42 6.52
C PRO A 206 -2.62 16.72 5.71
N ASP A 207 -2.47 16.96 4.41
CA ASP A 207 -3.58 17.24 3.50
C ASP A 207 -4.59 16.11 3.55
N GLY A 208 -5.87 16.42 3.83
CA GLY A 208 -6.98 15.45 3.73
C GLY A 208 -7.10 14.83 2.33
N ASN A 209 -6.49 15.49 1.32
CA ASN A 209 -6.38 14.99 -0.04
C ASN A 209 -5.46 13.75 -0.15
N THR A 210 -4.38 13.68 0.65
CA THR A 210 -3.47 12.52 0.68
C THR A 210 -4.17 11.25 1.11
N THR A 211 -4.90 11.32 2.22
CA THR A 211 -5.65 10.18 2.72
C THR A 211 -6.76 9.74 1.75
N ALA A 212 -7.31 10.65 0.93
CA ALA A 212 -8.40 10.35 0.00
C ALA A 212 -7.93 9.46 -1.17
N TYR A 213 -6.85 9.82 -1.87
CA TYR A 213 -6.38 9.02 -3.00
C TYR A 213 -5.77 7.68 -2.55
N VAL A 214 -5.08 7.64 -1.40
CA VAL A 214 -4.56 6.38 -0.84
C VAL A 214 -5.72 5.42 -0.54
N ARG A 215 -6.75 5.90 0.16
CA ARG A 215 -7.94 5.09 0.47
C ARG A 215 -8.61 4.56 -0.79
N THR A 216 -8.73 5.41 -1.81
CA THR A 216 -9.36 5.05 -3.09
C THR A 216 -8.58 3.96 -3.82
N GLY A 217 -7.26 4.12 -3.95
CA GLY A 217 -6.38 3.14 -4.57
C GLY A 217 -6.39 1.78 -3.88
N ILE A 218 -6.20 1.78 -2.55
CA ILE A 218 -6.23 0.56 -1.74
C ILE A 218 -7.61 -0.13 -1.82
N SER A 219 -8.70 0.65 -1.84
CA SER A 219 -10.05 0.11 -2.03
C SER A 219 -10.25 -0.54 -3.39
N ARG A 220 -9.65 -0.01 -4.46
CA ARG A 220 -9.68 -0.62 -5.80
C ARG A 220 -8.87 -1.91 -5.84
N MET A 221 -7.65 -1.90 -5.30
CA MET A 221 -6.78 -3.08 -5.22
C MET A 221 -7.46 -4.21 -4.42
N TYR A 222 -8.03 -3.91 -3.25
CA TYR A 222 -8.72 -4.91 -2.43
C TYR A 222 -9.90 -5.56 -3.17
N ARG A 223 -10.65 -4.78 -3.96
CA ARG A 223 -11.78 -5.30 -4.74
C ARG A 223 -11.36 -6.38 -5.75
N LEU A 224 -10.13 -6.35 -6.26
CA LEU A 224 -9.61 -7.37 -7.18
C LEU A 224 -9.48 -8.76 -6.52
N ILE A 225 -9.15 -8.81 -5.22
CA ILE A 225 -8.98 -10.08 -4.48
C ILE A 225 -10.18 -10.45 -3.60
N ARG A 226 -11.07 -9.49 -3.30
CA ARG A 226 -12.15 -9.67 -2.31
C ARG A 226 -13.05 -10.86 -2.60
N GLY A 227 -13.30 -11.16 -3.88
CA GLY A 227 -14.15 -12.28 -4.30
C GLY A 227 -13.60 -13.66 -3.92
N ASN A 228 -12.29 -13.80 -3.77
CA ASN A 228 -11.66 -15.04 -3.33
C ASN A 228 -11.36 -14.98 -1.82
N ARG A 229 -12.14 -15.73 -1.03
CA ARG A 229 -12.00 -15.78 0.44
C ARG A 229 -10.57 -16.10 0.88
N ILE A 230 -9.89 -17.03 0.21
CA ILE A 230 -8.53 -17.44 0.56
C ILE A 230 -7.55 -16.30 0.28
N SER A 231 -7.58 -15.73 -0.92
CA SER A 231 -6.69 -14.64 -1.34
C SER A 231 -6.86 -13.40 -0.48
N ARG A 232 -8.11 -13.00 -0.25
CA ARG A 232 -8.48 -11.87 0.61
C ARG A 232 -8.01 -12.07 2.06
N ASN A 233 -8.21 -13.25 2.61
CA ASN A 233 -7.76 -13.58 3.98
C ASN A 233 -6.24 -13.63 4.08
N LYS A 234 -5.56 -14.18 3.07
CA LYS A 234 -4.09 -14.19 2.98
C LYS A 234 -3.51 -12.79 2.89
N PHE A 235 -4.15 -11.89 2.13
CA PHE A 235 -3.76 -10.49 2.06
C PHE A 235 -3.88 -9.80 3.43
N MET A 236 -5.06 -9.87 4.08
CA MET A 236 -5.25 -9.29 5.41
C MET A 236 -4.24 -9.85 6.43
N HIS A 237 -4.03 -11.17 6.42
CA HIS A 237 -3.06 -11.84 7.28
C HIS A 237 -1.62 -11.39 7.01
N SER A 238 -1.25 -11.20 5.75
CA SER A 238 0.09 -10.72 5.40
C SER A 238 0.40 -9.33 5.95
N ILE A 239 -0.62 -8.51 6.18
CA ILE A 239 -0.49 -7.19 6.81
C ILE A 239 -0.44 -7.34 8.34
N VAL A 240 -1.36 -8.12 8.93
CA VAL A 240 -1.38 -8.37 10.39
C VAL A 240 -0.05 -8.96 10.87
N ARG A 241 0.56 -9.85 10.09
CA ARG A 241 1.89 -10.42 10.34
C ARG A 241 3.03 -9.40 10.40
N LYS A 242 2.86 -8.18 9.86
CA LYS A 242 3.89 -7.11 9.97
C LYS A 242 4.01 -6.56 11.40
N PHE A 243 2.98 -6.74 12.21
CA PHE A 243 2.96 -6.36 13.63
C PHE A 243 3.55 -7.45 14.52
N GLU A 244 3.88 -8.62 13.96
CA GLU A 244 4.63 -9.65 14.65
C GLU A 244 6.12 -9.39 14.44
N SER A 245 6.81 -8.87 15.44
CA SER A 245 8.26 -8.74 15.37
C SER A 245 8.91 -10.10 15.59
N GLY A 246 9.73 -10.54 14.62
CA GLY A 246 10.79 -11.51 14.87
C GLY A 246 11.98 -10.82 15.54
N THR A 247 12.86 -11.60 16.16
CA THR A 247 14.12 -11.11 16.70
C THR A 247 14.90 -10.36 15.60
N TRP A 248 14.98 -9.02 15.71
CA TRP A 248 15.86 -8.09 14.97
C TRP A 248 15.44 -7.53 13.60
N ASN A 249 14.22 -7.75 13.09
CA ASN A 249 13.75 -7.09 11.86
C ASN A 249 12.38 -6.43 12.04
N TYR A 250 12.39 -5.25 12.68
CA TYR A 250 11.18 -4.50 13.01
C TYR A 250 10.68 -3.70 11.81
N ALA A 251 9.40 -3.83 11.50
CA ALA A 251 8.71 -2.85 10.67
C ALA A 251 8.78 -1.46 11.33
N SER A 252 9.03 -0.39 10.56
CA SER A 252 9.04 0.95 11.15
C SER A 252 7.65 1.31 11.69
N VAL A 253 7.58 2.02 12.82
CA VAL A 253 6.29 2.46 13.38
C VAL A 253 5.44 3.24 12.36
N PRO A 254 6.00 4.16 11.55
CA PRO A 254 5.23 4.81 10.48
C PRO A 254 4.63 3.84 9.45
N PHE A 255 5.32 2.74 9.13
CA PHE A 255 4.78 1.72 8.23
C PHE A 255 3.65 0.92 8.91
N LEU A 256 3.76 0.62 10.21
CA LEU A 256 2.69 -0.03 10.97
C LEU A 256 1.44 0.85 11.08
N VAL A 257 1.62 2.15 11.29
CA VAL A 257 0.53 3.15 11.24
C VAL A 257 -0.16 3.09 9.88
N TYR A 258 0.59 3.16 8.78
CA TYR A 258 0.06 3.05 7.42
C TYR A 258 -0.71 1.75 7.19
N CYS A 259 -0.17 0.60 7.63
CA CYS A 259 -0.86 -0.70 7.56
C CYS A 259 -2.19 -0.69 8.33
N THR A 260 -2.22 -0.05 9.50
CA THR A 260 -3.42 0.06 10.33
C THR A 260 -4.50 0.88 9.63
N GLU A 261 -4.12 2.01 9.02
CA GLU A 261 -5.02 2.86 8.23
C GLU A 261 -5.59 2.12 7.02
N ILE A 262 -4.74 1.37 6.31
CA ILE A 262 -5.15 0.52 5.18
C ILE A 262 -6.22 -0.48 5.63
N LEU A 263 -5.96 -1.26 6.67
CA LEU A 263 -6.89 -2.28 7.17
C LEU A 263 -8.21 -1.66 7.64
N ALA A 264 -8.18 -0.48 8.29
CA ALA A 264 -9.39 0.25 8.68
C ALA A 264 -10.19 0.80 7.49
N SER A 265 -9.53 1.00 6.35
CA SER A 265 -10.11 1.61 5.15
C SER A 265 -10.72 0.63 4.15
N LEU A 266 -10.52 -0.69 4.36
CA LEU A 266 -10.98 -1.71 3.42
C LEU A 266 -12.52 -1.70 3.27
N PRO A 267 -13.03 -1.77 2.02
CA PRO A 267 -14.47 -1.72 1.73
C PRO A 267 -15.12 -3.09 1.93
N PHE A 268 -15.28 -3.50 3.19
CA PHE A 268 -15.90 -4.78 3.53
C PHE A 268 -17.38 -4.81 3.15
N THR A 269 -17.81 -5.95 2.59
CA THR A 269 -19.18 -6.13 2.08
C THR A 269 -19.98 -7.20 2.80
N CYS A 270 -19.31 -8.20 3.38
CA CYS A 270 -19.95 -9.22 4.20
C CYS A 270 -19.30 -9.32 5.59
N PRO A 271 -20.02 -9.83 6.61
CA PRO A 271 -19.48 -9.94 7.97
C PRO A 271 -18.25 -10.83 8.12
N ASP A 272 -18.10 -11.86 7.28
CA ASP A 272 -16.93 -12.76 7.29
C ASP A 272 -15.61 -11.99 7.09
N GLU A 273 -15.62 -10.86 6.37
CA GLU A 273 -14.43 -10.04 6.13
C GLU A 273 -13.87 -9.39 7.42
N PRO A 274 -14.59 -8.50 8.13
CA PRO A 274 -14.11 -7.90 9.37
C PRO A 274 -14.00 -8.92 10.51
N LEU A 275 -14.84 -9.95 10.55
CA LEU A 275 -14.74 -11.01 11.57
C LEU A 275 -13.45 -11.80 11.43
N TYR A 276 -13.05 -12.16 10.20
CA TYR A 276 -11.75 -12.78 9.97
C TYR A 276 -10.60 -11.89 10.43
N LEU A 277 -10.64 -10.59 10.11
CA LEU A 277 -9.59 -9.65 10.51
C LEU A 277 -9.51 -9.52 12.03
N ILE A 278 -10.64 -9.43 12.73
CA ILE A 278 -10.68 -9.42 14.20
C ILE A 278 -10.14 -10.74 14.77
N TYR A 279 -10.51 -11.88 14.19
CA TYR A 279 -10.00 -13.20 14.58
C TYR A 279 -8.46 -13.27 14.46
N ASP A 280 -7.92 -12.79 13.34
CA ASP A 280 -6.48 -12.81 13.09
C ASP A 280 -5.71 -11.89 14.05
N ILE A 281 -6.24 -10.69 14.30
CA ILE A 281 -5.72 -9.77 15.33
C ILE A 281 -5.73 -10.43 16.70
N ASN A 282 -6.86 -11.05 17.10
CA ASN A 282 -6.97 -11.71 18.41
C ASN A 282 -5.92 -12.79 18.59
N ARG A 283 -5.58 -13.55 17.55
CA ARG A 283 -4.53 -14.57 17.60
C ARG A 283 -3.16 -13.97 17.91
N VAL A 284 -2.80 -12.85 17.26
CA VAL A 284 -1.54 -12.13 17.56
C VAL A 284 -1.53 -11.64 19.00
N ILE A 285 -2.61 -11.01 19.46
CA ILE A 285 -2.74 -10.50 20.84
C ILE A 285 -2.61 -11.64 21.86
N GLN A 286 -3.33 -12.75 21.68
CA GLN A 286 -3.30 -13.90 22.59
C GLN A 286 -1.91 -14.53 22.70
N LEU A 287 -1.15 -14.57 21.60
CA LEU A 287 0.19 -15.16 21.60
C LEU A 287 1.25 -14.23 22.19
N ARG A 288 1.10 -12.91 22.07
CA ARG A 288 2.18 -11.94 22.34
C ARG A 288 1.95 -11.07 23.57
N ALA A 289 0.72 -10.65 23.84
CA ALA A 289 0.46 -9.58 24.81
C ALA A 289 0.88 -9.93 26.23
N GLY A 290 0.59 -11.16 26.68
CA GLY A 290 0.91 -11.59 28.05
C GLY A 290 2.41 -11.66 28.35
N GLY A 291 3.19 -12.22 27.41
CA GLY A 291 4.65 -12.27 27.55
C GLY A 291 5.27 -10.87 27.53
N LEU A 292 4.80 -10.02 26.61
CA LEU A 292 5.26 -8.63 26.52
C LEU A 292 4.93 -7.81 27.78
N GLU A 293 3.70 -7.91 28.31
CA GLU A 293 3.30 -7.22 29.53
C GLU A 293 4.19 -7.64 30.72
N ALA A 294 4.48 -8.94 30.86
CA ALA A 294 5.35 -9.45 31.91
C ALA A 294 6.79 -8.92 31.79
N ASN A 295 7.34 -8.86 30.58
CA ASN A 295 8.67 -8.31 30.32
C ASN A 295 8.72 -6.81 30.69
N MET A 296 7.81 -6.01 30.15
CA MET A 296 7.73 -4.56 30.42
C MET A 296 7.51 -4.24 31.91
N LYS A 297 6.71 -5.05 32.62
CA LYS A 297 6.51 -4.92 34.07
C LYS A 297 7.80 -5.13 34.85
N THR A 298 8.61 -6.13 34.46
CA THR A 298 9.89 -6.44 35.10
C THR A 298 10.83 -5.24 35.00
N TRP A 299 10.93 -4.66 33.82
CA TRP A 299 11.73 -3.47 33.60
C TRP A 299 11.24 -2.23 34.39
N SER A 300 9.92 -2.01 34.46
CA SER A 300 9.35 -0.92 35.27
C SER A 300 9.67 -1.07 36.77
N SER A 301 9.78 -2.31 37.27
CA SER A 301 10.14 -2.58 38.66
C SER A 301 11.64 -2.37 38.96
N LEU A 302 12.52 -2.67 37.99
CA LEU A 302 13.97 -2.49 38.11
C LEU A 302 14.36 -1.01 38.27
N SER A 303 13.70 -0.10 37.55
CA SER A 303 13.97 1.34 37.72
C SER A 303 13.50 1.89 39.06
N ARG A 304 12.35 1.45 39.56
CA ARG A 304 11.86 1.90 40.88
C ARG A 304 12.82 1.57 42.01
N GLN A 305 13.56 0.46 41.90
CA GLN A 305 14.59 0.07 42.87
C GLN A 305 15.84 0.96 42.76
N GLN A 306 16.18 1.45 41.56
CA GLN A 306 17.37 2.27 41.34
C GLN A 306 17.14 3.74 41.69
N ASP A 307 15.91 4.26 41.53
CA ASP A 307 15.54 5.60 42.03
C ASP A 307 15.51 5.66 43.57
N GLN A 308 15.18 4.54 44.25
CA GLN A 308 15.27 4.44 45.70
C GLN A 308 16.70 4.30 46.22
N ALA A 309 17.63 3.78 45.41
CA ALA A 309 19.05 3.65 45.77
C ALA A 309 19.86 4.95 45.58
N LYS A 310 19.29 6.00 44.96
CA LYS A 310 19.93 7.30 44.73
C LYS A 310 19.66 8.34 45.83
N ILE A 311 19.20 7.93 47.02
CA ILE A 311 19.12 8.81 48.20
C ILE A 311 20.23 8.41 49.19
N PRO A 312 21.40 9.10 49.21
CA PRO A 312 22.29 9.02 50.35
C PRO A 312 21.72 9.79 51.54
N ASN A 313 21.55 9.08 52.65
CA ASN A 313 21.51 9.67 53.99
C ASN A 313 22.79 10.50 54.21
N GLU A 314 22.66 11.81 54.41
CA GLU A 314 23.64 12.58 55.20
C GLU A 314 22.90 13.51 56.15
N ILE A 315 22.87 13.11 57.43
CA ILE A 315 22.72 13.99 58.58
C ILE A 315 24.13 14.16 59.15
N HIS A 316 24.81 15.27 58.89
CA HIS A 316 25.64 15.92 59.91
C HIS A 316 26.02 17.36 59.54
N GLU A 317 25.48 18.25 60.37
CA GLU A 317 26.00 19.50 60.93
C GLU A 317 27.00 20.40 60.16
N MET A 318 26.60 21.67 60.18
CA MET A 318 27.28 22.87 59.74
C MET A 318 28.16 23.39 60.90
N ASP A 319 29.45 23.64 60.67
CA ASP A 319 30.21 24.64 61.45
C ASP A 319 31.35 25.28 60.64
N ASP A 320 31.66 26.50 61.04
CA ASP A 320 32.21 27.62 60.30
C ASP A 320 33.76 27.75 60.35
N THR A 321 34.27 28.73 59.59
CA THR A 321 35.53 29.49 59.75
C THR A 321 36.88 29.08 59.07
N LEU A 322 37.19 29.85 58.00
CA LEU A 322 38.41 30.66 57.71
C LEU A 322 39.85 30.08 57.89
N ALA A 323 40.62 29.95 56.79
CA ALA A 323 42.00 30.48 56.65
C ALA A 323 42.63 30.34 55.23
N MET A 324 42.98 31.50 54.68
CA MET A 324 43.96 31.88 53.63
C MET A 324 45.17 30.94 53.32
N ARG A 325 45.46 30.67 52.02
CA ARG A 325 46.67 31.10 51.23
C ARG A 325 47.19 30.13 50.13
N GLN A 326 47.42 30.76 48.96
CA GLN A 326 48.54 30.60 47.98
C GLN A 326 48.51 29.54 46.84
N ILE A 327 48.31 30.07 45.61
CA ILE A 327 49.10 29.98 44.35
C ILE A 327 49.68 28.60 43.94
N SER A 328 49.29 28.07 42.77
CA SER A 328 50.20 27.86 41.60
C SER A 328 49.47 27.35 40.34
N GLU A 329 49.95 27.80 39.18
CA GLU A 329 49.49 27.55 37.81
C GLU A 329 49.81 26.12 37.31
N ASN A 330 48.94 25.53 36.48
CA ASN A 330 49.23 25.13 35.07
C ASN A 330 48.26 24.08 34.49
N ASN A 331 47.85 24.35 33.24
CA ASN A 331 47.29 23.50 32.18
C ASN A 331 47.09 21.98 32.44
N VAL A 332 45.92 21.45 32.06
CA VAL A 332 45.75 20.37 31.05
C VAL A 332 44.24 20.10 30.82
N THR A 333 43.86 20.10 29.54
CA THR A 333 42.64 19.65 28.86
C THR A 333 41.39 19.27 29.66
N THR A 334 40.32 20.01 29.37
CA THR A 334 38.92 19.70 29.65
C THR A 334 38.48 18.37 29.02
N GLU A 335 38.66 17.26 29.72
CA GLU A 335 37.78 16.11 29.57
C GLU A 335 36.50 16.41 30.36
N VAL A 336 35.41 16.66 29.63
CA VAL A 336 34.08 16.78 30.24
C VAL A 336 33.66 15.37 30.68
N PRO A 337 33.41 15.10 31.97
CA PRO A 337 32.87 13.82 32.38
C PRO A 337 31.44 13.74 31.85
N SER A 338 31.20 12.84 30.91
CA SER A 338 29.84 12.44 30.52
C SER A 338 29.25 11.58 31.64
N GLU A 339 28.93 12.21 32.76
CA GLU A 339 28.18 11.60 33.85
C GLU A 339 26.69 11.72 33.55
N ASN A 340 26.18 10.73 32.81
CA ASN A 340 24.81 10.26 32.92
C ASN A 340 24.75 8.79 32.45
N SER A 341 25.60 7.96 33.06
CA SER A 341 25.50 6.50 32.90
C SER A 341 24.36 6.00 33.79
N CYS A 342 23.19 5.85 33.20
CA CYS A 342 22.11 5.03 33.76
C CYS A 342 22.64 3.59 33.84
N GLY A 343 22.59 2.95 35.00
CA GLY A 343 23.23 1.66 35.29
C GLY A 343 22.63 0.43 34.59
N PHE A 344 22.13 0.56 33.37
CA PHE A 344 21.65 -0.54 32.54
C PHE A 344 22.71 -0.93 31.52
N SER A 345 22.83 -2.23 31.25
CA SER A 345 23.64 -2.70 30.12
C SER A 345 23.03 -2.18 28.81
N ARG A 346 23.87 -1.95 27.80
CA ARG A 346 23.42 -1.52 26.46
C ARG A 346 22.45 -2.55 25.85
N GLU A 347 22.65 -3.81 26.20
CA GLU A 347 21.84 -4.96 25.78
C GLU A 347 20.43 -4.92 26.39
N ASP A 348 20.29 -4.52 27.65
CA ASP A 348 18.99 -4.40 28.32
C ASP A 348 18.19 -3.21 27.77
N LEU A 349 18.85 -2.10 27.47
CA LEU A 349 18.22 -0.95 26.84
C LEU A 349 17.65 -1.29 25.45
N GLN A 350 18.40 -2.07 24.66
CA GLN A 350 17.93 -2.54 23.34
C GLN A 350 16.73 -3.48 23.44
N LYS A 351 16.73 -4.40 24.42
CA LYS A 351 15.59 -5.28 24.67
C LYS A 351 14.36 -4.49 25.09
N PHE A 352 14.52 -3.48 25.93
CA PHE A 352 13.42 -2.61 26.33
C PHE A 352 12.86 -1.82 25.15
N GLN A 353 13.73 -1.26 24.29
CA GLN A 353 13.29 -0.55 23.09
C GLN A 353 12.51 -1.47 22.12
N ALA A 354 12.95 -2.72 21.98
CA ALA A 354 12.22 -3.76 21.25
C ALA A 354 10.84 -4.03 21.86
N ASP A 355 10.76 -4.20 23.19
CA ASP A 355 9.49 -4.40 23.89
C ASP A 355 8.54 -3.17 23.71
N CYS A 356 9.08 -1.94 23.70
CA CYS A 356 8.28 -0.75 23.41
C CYS A 356 7.75 -0.71 21.98
N HIS A 357 8.59 -1.10 21.02
CA HIS A 357 8.17 -1.18 19.63
C HIS A 357 7.03 -2.19 19.47
N ASP A 358 7.18 -3.38 20.07
CA ASP A 358 6.14 -4.41 20.10
C ASP A 358 4.86 -3.90 20.79
N ALA A 359 4.99 -3.14 21.88
CA ALA A 359 3.85 -2.58 22.58
C ALA A 359 3.06 -1.62 21.68
N ILE A 360 3.74 -0.73 20.97
CA ILE A 360 3.13 0.18 19.99
C ILE A 360 2.43 -0.62 18.88
N ALA A 361 3.08 -1.67 18.36
CA ALA A 361 2.50 -2.54 17.34
C ALA A 361 1.19 -3.19 17.82
N LEU A 362 1.17 -3.77 19.02
CA LEU A 362 -0.03 -4.39 19.58
C LEU A 362 -1.12 -3.35 19.91
N GLN A 363 -0.76 -2.16 20.38
CA GLN A 363 -1.72 -1.06 20.60
C GLN A 363 -2.42 -0.64 19.32
N LEU A 364 -1.68 -0.54 18.20
CA LEU A 364 -2.25 -0.24 16.89
C LEU A 364 -3.27 -1.30 16.47
N LEU A 365 -2.96 -2.59 16.65
CA LEU A 365 -3.89 -3.69 16.36
C LEU A 365 -5.13 -3.67 17.26
N LEU A 366 -4.97 -3.41 18.56
CA LEU A 366 -6.09 -3.29 19.50
C LEU A 366 -7.01 -2.13 19.14
N LYS A 367 -6.43 -0.99 18.73
CA LYS A 367 -7.20 0.17 18.27
C LYS A 367 -7.95 -0.13 16.98
N LEU A 368 -7.32 -0.83 16.03
CA LEU A 368 -7.98 -1.31 14.81
C LEU A 368 -9.14 -2.26 15.14
N LYS A 369 -8.92 -3.28 15.98
CA LYS A 369 -9.94 -4.22 16.44
C LYS A 369 -11.15 -3.47 17.03
N ARG A 370 -10.92 -2.54 17.96
CA ARG A 370 -11.99 -1.74 18.58
C ARG A 370 -12.74 -0.90 17.54
N HIS A 371 -12.01 -0.28 16.60
CA HIS A 371 -12.62 0.49 15.51
C HIS A 371 -13.52 -0.38 14.63
N LEU A 372 -13.07 -1.57 14.22
CA LEU A 372 -13.85 -2.50 13.40
C LEU A 372 -15.13 -2.94 14.13
N LYS A 373 -15.04 -3.27 15.42
CA LYS A 373 -16.19 -3.61 16.26
C LYS A 373 -17.24 -2.49 16.31
N ILE A 374 -16.81 -1.23 16.38
CA ILE A 374 -17.69 -0.07 16.40
C ILE A 374 -18.32 0.17 15.03
N VAL A 375 -17.49 0.25 13.98
CA VAL A 375 -17.92 0.61 12.62
C VAL A 375 -18.89 -0.42 12.04
N TYR A 376 -18.70 -1.70 12.34
CA TYR A 376 -19.51 -2.79 11.79
C TYR A 376 -20.50 -3.39 12.80
N VAL A 377 -20.62 -2.80 14.00
CA VAL A 377 -21.55 -3.24 15.05
C VAL A 377 -21.37 -4.72 15.40
N LEU A 378 -20.12 -5.12 15.63
CA LEU A 378 -19.73 -6.49 15.96
C LEU A 378 -19.54 -6.61 17.48
N ASN A 379 -20.51 -7.25 18.15
CA ASN A 379 -20.41 -7.56 19.57
C ASN A 379 -19.43 -8.71 19.82
N ASP A 380 -19.09 -8.92 21.10
CA ASP A 380 -18.13 -9.95 21.51
C ASP A 380 -18.60 -11.36 21.15
N ASP A 381 -19.87 -11.69 21.37
CA ASP A 381 -20.42 -13.01 21.03
C ASP A 381 -20.25 -13.36 19.56
N ARG A 382 -20.52 -12.43 18.64
CA ARG A 382 -20.33 -12.66 17.19
C ARG A 382 -18.86 -12.85 16.83
N CYS A 383 -17.95 -12.12 17.50
CA CYS A 383 -16.52 -12.27 17.27
C CYS A 383 -16.01 -13.62 17.79
N GLN A 384 -16.50 -14.08 18.95
CA GLN A 384 -16.14 -15.36 19.56
C GLN A 384 -16.75 -16.56 18.81
N ALA A 385 -17.94 -16.40 18.25
CA ALA A 385 -18.60 -17.45 17.46
C ALA A 385 -17.96 -17.67 16.07
N PHE A 386 -17.10 -16.76 15.60
CA PHE A 386 -16.48 -16.88 14.28
C PHE A 386 -15.59 -18.13 14.16
N SER A 387 -15.78 -18.89 13.09
CA SER A 387 -15.00 -20.10 12.79
C SER A 387 -14.50 -20.10 11.36
N LEU A 388 -13.23 -20.45 11.16
CA LEU A 388 -12.64 -20.58 9.82
C LEU A 388 -13.29 -21.68 8.97
N LYS A 389 -13.84 -22.71 9.64
CA LYS A 389 -14.49 -23.87 9.01
C LYS A 389 -15.92 -23.55 8.55
N GLU A 390 -16.56 -22.55 9.15
CA GLU A 390 -17.90 -22.14 8.76
C GLU A 390 -17.83 -21.33 7.47
N HIS A 391 -18.69 -21.68 6.51
CA HIS A 391 -18.80 -20.92 5.28
C HIS A 391 -19.69 -19.68 5.49
N PRO A 392 -19.34 -18.54 4.91
CA PRO A 392 -20.15 -17.33 5.00
C PRO A 392 -21.56 -17.60 4.49
N LYS A 393 -22.57 -17.08 5.19
CA LYS A 393 -23.96 -17.14 4.73
C LYS A 393 -24.10 -16.38 3.41
N PRO A 394 -24.62 -17.00 2.34
CA PRO A 394 -24.78 -16.32 1.05
C PRO A 394 -25.70 -15.11 1.19
N GLY A 395 -25.27 -13.95 0.69
CA GLY A 395 -26.08 -12.73 0.66
C GLY A 395 -26.15 -11.94 1.98
N GLU A 396 -25.44 -12.35 3.03
CA GLU A 396 -25.35 -11.55 4.26
C GLU A 396 -24.50 -10.30 4.01
N THR A 397 -25.15 -9.15 3.94
CA THR A 397 -24.50 -7.84 3.80
C THR A 397 -24.24 -7.22 5.17
N ILE A 398 -23.20 -6.40 5.27
CA ILE A 398 -22.90 -5.66 6.51
C ILE A 398 -23.03 -4.14 6.33
N SER A 399 -23.63 -3.47 7.31
CA SER A 399 -23.72 -2.01 7.36
C SER A 399 -22.46 -1.41 7.98
N ARG A 400 -22.00 -0.28 7.43
CA ARG A 400 -20.81 0.45 7.90
C ARG A 400 -21.23 1.79 8.50
N GLN A 401 -20.91 2.02 9.78
CA GLN A 401 -21.10 3.32 10.40
C GLN A 401 -20.04 4.33 9.94
N ASN A 402 -20.43 5.59 9.78
CA ASN A 402 -19.51 6.67 9.41
C ASN A 402 -18.75 7.20 10.65
N VAL A 403 -17.88 6.36 11.21
CA VAL A 403 -16.95 6.74 12.29
C VAL A 403 -15.55 6.81 11.71
N PRO A 404 -14.84 7.95 11.79
CA PRO A 404 -13.48 8.04 11.27
C PRO A 404 -12.52 7.22 12.13
N PHE A 405 -11.55 6.59 11.48
CA PHE A 405 -10.41 6.00 12.19
C PHE A 405 -9.40 7.10 12.50
N ASN A 406 -8.98 7.22 13.75
CA ASN A 406 -8.00 8.21 14.18
C ASN A 406 -6.93 7.55 15.04
N ILE A 407 -5.66 7.69 14.67
CA ILE A 407 -4.51 7.11 15.39
C ILE A 407 -3.92 8.10 16.41
N SER A 408 -4.32 9.38 16.41
CA SER A 408 -3.71 10.46 17.22
C SER A 408 -3.56 10.18 18.71
N ASP A 409 -4.43 9.35 19.28
CA ASP A 409 -4.42 9.04 20.71
C ASP A 409 -3.38 7.98 21.10
N ILE A 410 -2.69 7.34 20.14
CA ILE A 410 -1.55 6.45 20.41
C ILE A 410 -0.29 7.28 20.19
N SER A 411 0.55 7.42 21.21
CA SER A 411 1.87 8.00 21.03
C SER A 411 2.73 6.99 20.24
N THR A 412 3.08 7.34 19.02
CA THR A 412 3.87 6.51 18.08
C THR A 412 5.38 6.76 18.20
N ASP A 413 5.79 7.69 19.05
CA ASP A 413 7.19 8.04 19.23
C ASP A 413 7.91 6.93 20.01
N LEU A 414 9.07 6.53 19.51
CA LEU A 414 9.90 5.56 20.19
C LEU A 414 10.53 6.25 21.41
N PRO A 415 10.45 5.67 22.61
CA PRO A 415 10.85 6.35 23.82
C PRO A 415 12.35 6.65 23.83
N SER A 416 12.68 7.90 24.14
CA SER A 416 14.07 8.39 24.24
C SER A 416 14.62 8.33 25.66
N SER A 417 13.75 8.31 26.67
CA SER A 417 14.12 8.26 28.07
C SER A 417 13.46 7.09 28.79
N PHE A 418 14.04 6.68 29.91
CA PHE A 418 13.47 5.63 30.76
C PHE A 418 12.08 6.01 31.31
N GLN A 419 11.83 7.30 31.52
CA GLN A 419 10.51 7.79 31.92
C GLN A 419 9.46 7.56 30.82
N ASP A 420 9.81 7.89 29.56
CA ASP A 420 8.93 7.65 28.39
C ASP A 420 8.62 6.16 28.24
N MET A 421 9.63 5.34 28.46
CA MET A 421 9.56 3.88 28.47
C MET A 421 8.55 3.33 29.49
N VAL A 422 8.54 3.82 30.73
CA VAL A 422 7.54 3.44 31.73
C VAL A 422 6.15 3.93 31.34
N GLN A 423 6.06 5.14 30.78
CA GLN A 423 4.81 5.70 30.30
C GLN A 423 4.20 4.81 29.20
N LYS A 424 5.01 4.31 28.25
CA LYS A 424 4.57 3.34 27.22
C LYS A 424 3.99 2.07 27.82
N TYR A 425 4.63 1.52 28.85
CA TYR A 425 4.09 0.35 29.55
C TYR A 425 2.72 0.63 30.18
N GLN A 426 2.54 1.79 30.83
CA GLN A 426 1.24 2.15 31.43
C GLN A 426 0.15 2.32 30.36
N GLU A 427 0.47 2.96 29.24
CA GLU A 427 -0.44 3.10 28.09
C GLU A 427 -0.81 1.75 27.50
N PHE A 428 0.16 0.85 27.33
CA PHE A 428 -0.08 -0.50 26.83
C PHE A 428 -0.98 -1.30 27.76
N LYS A 429 -0.68 -1.28 29.07
CA LYS A 429 -1.49 -1.94 30.09
C LYS A 429 -2.92 -1.40 30.15
N ALA A 430 -3.09 -0.08 30.03
CA ALA A 430 -4.42 0.53 29.94
C ALA A 430 -5.17 0.04 28.69
N THR A 431 -4.49 -0.06 27.55
CA THR A 431 -5.07 -0.55 26.29
C THR A 431 -5.51 -2.02 26.40
N LEU A 432 -4.72 -2.88 27.06
CA LEU A 432 -5.10 -4.27 27.33
C LEU A 432 -6.32 -4.37 28.24
N LYS A 433 -6.37 -3.54 29.29
CA LYS A 433 -7.54 -3.46 30.18
C LYS A 433 -8.79 -3.03 29.41
N ASP A 434 -8.66 -2.03 28.56
CA ASP A 434 -9.75 -1.55 27.69
C ASP A 434 -10.25 -2.63 26.72
N ASP A 435 -9.38 -3.50 26.20
CA ASP A 435 -9.77 -4.61 25.31
C ASP A 435 -10.62 -5.68 26.02
N THR A 436 -10.47 -5.80 27.34
CA THR A 436 -11.29 -6.71 28.16
C THR A 436 -12.65 -6.13 28.56
N MET A 437 -12.93 -4.86 28.26
CA MET A 437 -14.22 -4.26 28.53
C MET A 437 -15.29 -4.75 27.56
N ASP A 438 -16.48 -5.08 28.07
CA ASP A 438 -17.62 -5.52 27.25
C ASP A 438 -18.02 -4.48 26.19
N TYR A 439 -18.43 -4.97 25.02
CA TYR A 439 -18.92 -4.16 23.90
C TYR A 439 -19.90 -3.04 24.32
N ALA A 440 -20.88 -3.37 25.16
CA ALA A 440 -21.92 -2.44 25.60
C ALA A 440 -21.33 -1.27 26.43
N THR A 441 -20.30 -1.56 27.24
CA THR A 441 -19.72 -0.61 28.18
C THR A 441 -18.96 0.49 27.45
N TYR A 442 -18.14 0.14 26.47
CA TYR A 442 -17.33 1.15 25.76
C TYR A 442 -18.05 1.82 24.57
N THR A 443 -19.17 1.26 24.10
CA THR A 443 -20.01 1.93 23.07
C THR A 443 -21.03 2.89 23.70
N ALA A 444 -21.44 2.67 24.94
CA ALA A 444 -22.30 3.59 25.68
C ALA A 444 -21.68 5.00 25.83
N THR A 445 -20.36 5.10 25.99
CA THR A 445 -19.64 6.37 26.09
C THR A 445 -19.61 7.15 24.76
N ILE A 446 -19.64 6.45 23.63
CA ILE A 446 -19.69 7.03 22.28
C ILE A 446 -21.09 7.55 21.97
N ASN A 447 -22.12 6.76 22.33
CA ASN A 447 -23.52 7.13 22.10
C ASN A 447 -23.96 8.34 22.95
N ARG A 448 -23.34 8.60 24.11
CA ARG A 448 -23.59 9.80 24.93
C ARG A 448 -23.06 11.10 24.33
N LYS A 449 -22.09 11.05 23.40
CA LYS A 449 -21.53 12.24 22.73
C LYS A 449 -22.31 12.66 21.47
N ARG A 450 -23.33 11.91 21.04
CA ARG A 450 -24.21 12.31 19.94
C ARG A 450 -25.38 13.15 20.47
N PRO A 451 -25.66 14.33 19.91
CA PRO A 451 -26.90 15.04 20.19
C PRO A 451 -28.09 14.15 19.77
N PRO A 452 -29.20 14.10 20.53
CA PRO A 452 -30.36 13.36 20.10
C PRO A 452 -30.90 13.96 18.79
N ALA A 453 -31.14 13.13 17.78
CA ALA A 453 -31.91 13.53 16.61
C ALA A 453 -33.30 14.04 17.06
N PRO A 454 -33.84 15.12 16.47
CA PRO A 454 -35.10 15.68 16.90
C PRO A 454 -36.22 14.66 16.67
N ARG A 455 -36.88 14.26 17.77
CA ARG A 455 -38.08 13.44 17.72
C ARG A 455 -39.19 14.25 17.06
N SER A 456 -39.54 13.90 15.82
CA SER A 456 -40.79 14.34 15.17
C SER A 456 -41.97 13.91 16.02
N SER A 457 -42.65 14.88 16.64
CA SER A 457 -43.91 14.69 17.34
C SER A 457 -45.05 14.56 16.33
N THR A 458 -45.37 13.34 15.90
CA THR A 458 -46.56 13.07 15.09
C THR A 458 -47.78 12.97 16.02
N ARG A 459 -48.57 14.03 16.13
CA ARG A 459 -49.90 14.01 16.74
C ARG A 459 -50.87 14.84 15.90
N GLY A 460 -51.89 14.18 15.34
CA GLY A 460 -53.10 14.84 14.82
C GLY A 460 -53.37 14.59 13.34
N GLY A 461 -54.01 13.46 13.03
CA GLY A 461 -54.64 13.22 11.72
C GLY A 461 -56.06 13.77 11.67
N LYS A 462 -56.40 14.47 10.58
CA LYS A 462 -57.75 14.57 9.98
C LYS A 462 -57.61 14.71 8.44
N PRO A 463 -58.57 14.21 7.63
CA PRO A 463 -58.34 13.94 6.21
C PRO A 463 -58.90 15.02 5.25
N ALA A 464 -58.16 15.25 4.14
CA ALA A 464 -58.53 15.62 2.74
C ALA A 464 -59.52 16.81 2.46
N PRO A 465 -59.56 17.48 1.27
CA PRO A 465 -59.24 16.95 -0.07
C PRO A 465 -58.63 17.88 -1.17
N LEU A 466 -58.06 17.23 -2.20
CA LEU A 466 -58.02 17.52 -3.66
C LEU A 466 -57.91 18.97 -4.20
N ARG A 467 -56.75 19.27 -4.83
CA ARG A 467 -56.49 20.04 -6.08
C ARG A 467 -54.96 20.06 -6.24
N GLY A 468 -54.28 19.62 -7.30
CA GLY A 468 -54.51 19.84 -8.73
C GLY A 468 -53.61 20.97 -9.22
N ARG A 469 -52.43 20.63 -9.79
CA ARG A 469 -51.74 21.26 -10.96
C ARG A 469 -50.19 21.33 -10.87
N ASN A 470 -49.61 20.95 -12.00
CA ASN A 470 -48.21 20.82 -12.47
C ASN A 470 -47.18 21.91 -12.09
N SER A 471 -45.91 21.47 -11.98
CA SER A 471 -44.68 22.02 -12.60
C SER A 471 -43.53 21.06 -12.23
N SER A 472 -43.09 20.15 -13.11
CA SER A 472 -41.82 20.23 -13.86
C SER A 472 -40.65 20.77 -13.04
N ASP A 473 -39.71 19.87 -12.71
CA ASP A 473 -38.27 20.05 -12.91
C ASP A 473 -37.59 18.67 -12.90
N ASP A 474 -36.77 18.47 -13.92
CA ASP A 474 -35.91 17.31 -14.18
C ASP A 474 -34.76 17.26 -13.17
N ASP A 475 -34.43 16.07 -12.67
CA ASP A 475 -33.05 15.71 -12.30
C ASP A 475 -32.91 14.18 -12.37
N GLU A 476 -31.91 13.75 -13.14
CA GLU A 476 -31.67 12.42 -13.65
C GLU A 476 -31.12 11.47 -12.56
N ASP A 477 -31.83 10.36 -12.33
CA ASP A 477 -31.36 9.20 -11.57
C ASP A 477 -30.51 8.29 -12.49
N GLU A 478 -29.20 8.16 -12.23
CA GLU A 478 -28.40 7.02 -12.71
C GLU A 478 -28.06 6.06 -11.57
N ASP A 479 -28.99 5.13 -11.32
CA ASP A 479 -28.77 3.90 -10.57
C ASP A 479 -28.41 2.76 -11.55
N TRP A 480 -27.13 2.43 -11.67
CA TRP A 480 -26.67 1.26 -12.44
C TRP A 480 -26.04 0.21 -11.51
N THR A 481 -26.88 -0.64 -10.95
CA THR A 481 -26.50 -1.88 -10.28
C THR A 481 -26.33 -3.01 -11.31
N GLY A 482 -25.11 -3.16 -11.85
CA GLY A 482 -24.74 -4.25 -12.76
C GLY A 482 -24.44 -5.56 -12.02
N GLY A 483 -25.46 -6.35 -11.70
CA GLY A 483 -25.33 -7.75 -11.27
C GLY A 483 -24.91 -8.69 -12.41
N ALA A 484 -24.21 -9.76 -12.05
CA ALA A 484 -23.63 -10.75 -12.96
C ALA A 484 -24.69 -11.47 -13.82
N ARG A 485 -24.57 -11.39 -15.15
CA ARG A 485 -25.36 -12.19 -16.09
C ARG A 485 -24.69 -13.55 -16.35
N LYS A 486 -25.36 -14.63 -15.92
CA LYS A 486 -25.22 -15.96 -16.51
C LYS A 486 -25.80 -15.93 -17.92
N LEU A 487 -25.03 -16.37 -18.91
CA LEU A 487 -25.49 -16.60 -20.27
C LEU A 487 -25.85 -18.08 -20.41
N ASP A 488 -27.15 -18.38 -20.48
CA ASP A 488 -27.67 -19.66 -20.97
C ASP A 488 -27.95 -19.53 -22.47
N PHE A 489 -27.30 -20.37 -23.27
CA PHE A 489 -27.57 -20.51 -24.70
C PHE A 489 -28.81 -21.38 -24.90
N SER A 490 -29.90 -20.78 -25.37
CA SER A 490 -30.99 -21.52 -26.03
C SER A 490 -31.14 -21.06 -27.47
N SER A 491 -31.22 -22.07 -28.32
CA SER A 491 -31.18 -22.09 -29.78
C SER A 491 -32.31 -21.33 -30.46
N HIS A 492 -31.98 -20.46 -31.42
CA HIS A 492 -32.90 -20.07 -32.49
C HIS A 492 -32.52 -20.72 -33.83
N LYS A 493 -33.53 -21.40 -34.37
CA LYS A 493 -33.59 -22.16 -35.62
C LYS A 493 -33.22 -21.30 -36.83
N THR A 494 -32.34 -21.83 -37.67
CA THR A 494 -32.14 -21.41 -39.05
C THR A 494 -33.11 -22.17 -39.97
N ASN A 495 -33.81 -21.44 -40.83
CA ASN A 495 -34.55 -22.00 -41.96
C ASN A 495 -33.53 -22.44 -43.03
N SER A 496 -33.44 -23.74 -43.31
CA SER A 496 -32.86 -24.22 -44.56
C SER A 496 -33.82 -25.19 -45.27
N VAL A 497 -34.02 -24.88 -46.54
CA VAL A 497 -34.88 -25.59 -47.50
C VAL A 497 -34.21 -26.92 -47.86
N ARG A 498 -34.95 -28.02 -47.70
CA ARG A 498 -34.55 -29.36 -48.15
C ARG A 498 -34.69 -29.47 -49.67
N VAL A 499 -33.58 -29.74 -50.35
CA VAL A 499 -33.55 -30.37 -51.68
C VAL A 499 -33.13 -31.83 -51.49
N THR A 500 -34.00 -32.72 -51.93
CA THR A 500 -33.87 -34.18 -51.85
C THR A 500 -32.93 -34.68 -52.95
N ARG A 501 -31.89 -35.46 -52.61
CA ARG A 501 -31.21 -36.33 -53.58
C ARG A 501 -31.01 -37.72 -53.01
N GLN A 502 -31.47 -38.68 -53.81
CA GLN A 502 -31.53 -40.12 -53.57
C GLN A 502 -30.14 -40.73 -53.36
N ARG A 503 -30.15 -41.79 -52.53
CA ARG A 503 -29.06 -42.72 -52.28
C ARG A 503 -29.16 -43.85 -53.32
N LEU A 504 -28.16 -44.02 -54.16
CA LEU A 504 -27.94 -45.25 -54.93
C LEU A 504 -27.15 -46.24 -54.04
N GLN A 505 -27.68 -47.44 -53.90
CA GLN A 505 -26.95 -48.63 -53.43
C GLN A 505 -26.32 -49.31 -54.65
N ALA A 506 -25.02 -49.59 -54.55
CA ALA A 506 -24.33 -50.85 -54.91
C ALA A 506 -22.83 -50.60 -54.73
#